data_AF-A0A0F9AZA5-F1
#
_entry.id   AF-A0A0F9AZA5-F1
#
_cell.length_a   1.000
_cell.length_b   1.000
_cell.length_c   1.000
_cell.angle_alpha   90.00
_cell.angle_beta   90.00
_cell.angle_gamma   90.00
#
_symmetry.space_group_name_H-M   'P 1'
#
loop_
_entity.id
_entity.type
_entity.pdbx_description
1 polymer ?
#
loop_
_entity_poly.entity_id
_entity_poly.type
_entity_poly.pdbx_seq_one_letter_code
_entity_poly.pdbx_strand_id
1 'polypeptide(L)'
;NAQVVAGRADILVCPGIDAANILYKTLTAMTKFGQASLAGITIGFPVPYIILSRADTLETRLLSIALCSIYARRMSDKRKIRKEEKKPLAADTRRVLVINPGSTSVKLALFENDDPVHEKEVRYSEGAKGRDKSSGALDRGRAGDPAEKSVPGEAGAEVRTAVSRGSTADRISELSMLVDKTLSGWGAGRLDAIAARGGFIPLPDGRRLEGGTYVIAGVHGRQAAADRDLVEAISEHPEKAHASNLGIPAAALLAEKYGVPAYAVDPVVVDEFGPEAVISGYRPIERRSISHALSVRAAAKKAAGLTGKKTGDINLVVAHLGGGITVAAVKQGKMIDNNIALLGEGPFTPQRAGTLPAGELIDLCFSGKFSREELKEELTKRGGLLSYLGEWRMEE
;
A
#
# COMPACT_ATOMS: atom_id res chain seq x y z
N ASN A 1 -36.95 0.17 6.80
CA ASN A 1 -35.93 1.19 7.08
C ASN A 1 -34.56 0.79 6.54
N ALA A 2 -34.42 0.62 5.23
CA ALA A 2 -33.12 0.43 4.59
C ALA A 2 -32.62 1.78 4.06
N GLN A 3 -31.44 2.23 4.48
CA GLN A 3 -30.79 3.39 3.90
C GLN A 3 -29.93 2.95 2.71
N VAL A 4 -30.00 3.71 1.62
CA VAL A 4 -29.22 3.47 0.40
C VAL A 4 -27.76 3.85 0.68
N VAL A 5 -26.92 2.83 0.91
CA VAL A 5 -25.45 2.96 0.87
C VAL A 5 -25.00 2.38 -0.46
N ALA A 6 -24.31 3.19 -1.26
CA ALA A 6 -23.83 2.95 -2.63
C ALA A 6 -24.78 3.35 -3.77
N GLY A 7 -24.50 4.51 -4.38
CA GLY A 7 -25.15 4.99 -5.60
C GLY A 7 -24.82 6.43 -5.98
N ARG A 8 -24.32 7.24 -5.04
CA ARG A 8 -23.95 8.65 -5.26
C ARG A 8 -22.64 9.00 -4.55
N ALA A 9 -21.52 8.46 -5.05
CA ALA A 9 -20.22 8.85 -4.52
C ALA A 9 -19.84 10.25 -5.05
N ASP A 10 -19.61 11.21 -4.15
CA ASP A 10 -19.11 12.54 -4.52
C ASP A 10 -17.63 12.50 -4.92
N ILE A 11 -16.86 11.55 -4.37
CA ILE A 11 -15.43 11.40 -4.59
C ILE A 11 -15.09 9.90 -4.70
N LEU A 12 -14.44 9.53 -5.80
CA LEU A 12 -13.79 8.23 -5.98
C LEU A 12 -12.28 8.42 -5.85
N VAL A 13 -11.66 7.69 -4.93
CA VAL A 13 -10.20 7.73 -4.73
C VAL A 13 -9.63 6.38 -5.14
N CYS A 14 -8.82 6.39 -6.20
CA CYS A 14 -8.12 5.20 -6.67
C CYS A 14 -6.78 5.04 -5.94
N PRO A 15 -6.31 3.80 -5.73
CA PRO A 15 -5.09 3.54 -4.95
C PRO A 15 -3.79 3.87 -5.68
N GLY A 16 -3.84 4.11 -7.00
CA GLY A 16 -2.70 4.37 -7.85
C GLY A 16 -3.12 4.86 -9.23
N ILE A 17 -2.15 5.25 -10.05
CA ILE A 17 -2.41 5.84 -11.38
C ILE A 17 -3.01 4.82 -12.35
N ASP A 18 -2.63 3.55 -12.28
CA ASP A 18 -3.11 2.50 -13.19
C ASP A 18 -4.60 2.23 -12.96
N ALA A 19 -4.99 2.09 -11.69
CA ALA A 19 -6.37 1.96 -11.27
C ALA A 19 -7.22 3.18 -11.63
N ALA A 20 -6.67 4.39 -11.44
CA ALA A 20 -7.32 5.63 -11.84
C ALA A 20 -7.50 5.70 -13.36
N ASN A 21 -6.52 5.22 -14.13
CA ASN A 21 -6.56 5.21 -15.59
C ASN A 21 -7.60 4.24 -16.13
N ILE A 22 -7.75 3.06 -15.51
CA ILE A 22 -8.82 2.10 -15.85
C ILE A 22 -10.19 2.75 -15.62
N LEU A 23 -10.41 3.34 -14.44
CA LEU A 23 -11.66 4.03 -14.12
C LEU A 23 -11.93 5.17 -15.10
N TYR A 24 -10.92 6.00 -15.38
CA TYR A 24 -11.00 7.08 -16.34
C TYR A 24 -11.38 6.59 -17.75
N LYS A 25 -10.74 5.52 -18.26
CA LYS A 25 -11.07 4.94 -19.57
C LYS A 25 -12.50 4.41 -19.63
N THR A 26 -12.98 3.76 -18.56
CA THR A 26 -14.37 3.29 -18.46
C THR A 26 -15.35 4.46 -18.52
N LEU A 27 -15.08 5.55 -17.78
CA LEU A 27 -15.90 6.76 -17.83
C LEU A 27 -15.86 7.43 -19.21
N THR A 28 -14.69 7.50 -19.85
CA THR A 28 -14.53 8.00 -21.22
C THR A 28 -15.32 7.16 -22.24
N ALA A 29 -15.49 5.85 -22.02
CA ALA A 29 -16.35 5.03 -22.87
C ALA A 29 -17.83 5.41 -22.70
N MET A 30 -18.28 5.64 -21.45
CA MET A 30 -19.66 6.03 -21.16
C MET A 30 -20.00 7.44 -21.69
N THR A 31 -19.05 8.37 -21.71
CA THR A 31 -19.30 9.71 -22.29
C THR A 31 -19.60 9.66 -23.79
N LYS A 32 -19.03 8.71 -24.53
CA LYS A 32 -19.32 8.52 -25.96
C LYS A 32 -20.78 8.15 -26.23
N PHE A 33 -21.43 7.50 -25.26
CA PHE A 33 -22.84 7.11 -25.34
C PHE A 33 -23.78 8.12 -24.66
N GLY A 34 -23.28 9.29 -24.26
CA GLY A 34 -24.08 10.31 -23.58
C GLY A 34 -24.57 9.90 -22.19
N GLN A 35 -23.96 8.87 -21.59
CA GLN A 35 -24.34 8.33 -20.28
C GLN A 35 -23.58 8.98 -19.12
N ALA A 36 -22.57 9.79 -19.42
CA ALA A 36 -21.76 10.51 -18.44
C ALA A 36 -21.15 11.78 -19.07
N SER A 37 -20.80 12.76 -18.22
CA SER A 37 -19.94 13.89 -18.56
C SER A 37 -18.65 13.79 -17.74
N LEU A 38 -17.52 14.17 -18.32
CA LEU A 38 -16.20 14.00 -17.71
C LEU A 38 -15.40 15.29 -17.81
N ALA A 39 -14.65 15.62 -16.75
CA ALA A 39 -13.66 16.69 -16.75
C ALA A 39 -12.41 16.21 -16.00
N GLY A 40 -11.23 16.36 -16.58
CA GLY A 40 -9.98 15.86 -16.02
C GLY A 40 -8.92 16.95 -15.95
N ILE A 41 -8.28 17.10 -14.80
CA ILE A 41 -7.10 17.95 -14.63
C ILE A 41 -6.02 17.19 -13.86
N THR A 42 -4.76 17.47 -14.17
CA THR A 42 -3.62 16.99 -13.41
C THR A 42 -3.14 18.09 -12.47
N ILE A 43 -3.03 17.74 -11.20
CA ILE A 43 -2.65 18.64 -10.10
C ILE A 43 -1.44 18.07 -9.35
N GLY A 44 -0.78 18.90 -8.53
CA GLY A 44 0.44 18.54 -7.80
C GLY A 44 1.71 19.20 -8.33
N PHE A 45 1.62 19.87 -9.49
CA PHE A 45 2.70 20.65 -10.08
C PHE A 45 2.55 22.15 -9.76
N PRO A 46 3.58 22.99 -10.01
CA PRO A 46 3.47 24.43 -9.83
C PRO A 46 2.34 25.08 -10.64
N VAL A 47 1.86 24.46 -11.71
CA VAL A 47 0.69 24.92 -12.46
C VAL A 47 -0.17 23.69 -12.77
N PRO A 48 -1.51 23.74 -12.60
CA PRO A 48 -2.36 22.65 -13.06
C PRO A 48 -2.28 22.56 -14.58
N TYR A 49 -2.38 21.36 -15.13
CA TYR A 49 -2.43 21.18 -16.57
C TYR A 49 -3.41 20.07 -16.93
N ILE A 50 -3.73 20.00 -18.21
CA ILE A 50 -4.74 19.10 -18.74
C ILE A 50 -4.04 18.04 -19.57
N ILE A 51 -4.27 16.78 -19.24
CA ILE A 51 -3.89 15.65 -20.09
C ILE A 51 -5.19 15.07 -20.64
N LEU A 52 -5.30 15.04 -21.96
CA LEU A 52 -6.48 14.54 -22.65
C LEU A 52 -6.14 13.23 -23.36
N SER A 53 -7.12 12.34 -23.42
CA SER A 53 -7.09 11.17 -24.28
C SER A 53 -7.50 11.51 -25.71
N ARG A 54 -6.96 10.77 -26.69
CA ARG A 54 -7.45 10.81 -28.07
C ARG A 54 -8.93 10.44 -28.16
N ALA A 55 -9.42 9.62 -27.22
CA ALA A 55 -10.81 9.18 -27.16
C ALA A 55 -11.78 10.19 -26.50
N ASP A 56 -11.28 11.31 -25.96
CA ASP A 56 -12.12 12.30 -25.28
C ASP A 56 -12.96 13.12 -26.25
N THR A 57 -14.25 13.27 -25.90
CA THR A 57 -15.23 14.09 -26.63
C THR A 57 -14.88 15.58 -26.53
N LEU A 58 -15.45 16.40 -27.42
CA LEU A 58 -15.31 17.85 -27.36
C LEU A 58 -15.80 18.42 -26.03
N GLU A 59 -16.92 17.89 -25.51
CA GLU A 59 -17.46 18.26 -24.20
C GLU A 59 -16.43 18.02 -23.09
N THR A 60 -15.83 16.82 -23.01
CA THR A 60 -14.82 16.50 -22.01
C THR A 60 -13.64 17.47 -22.06
N ARG A 61 -13.20 17.85 -23.26
CA ARG A 61 -12.09 18.80 -23.44
C ARG A 61 -12.45 20.18 -22.92
N LEU A 62 -13.63 20.69 -23.27
CA LEU A 62 -14.10 22.01 -22.82
C LEU A 62 -14.32 22.06 -21.30
N LEU A 63 -14.94 21.03 -20.74
CA LEU A 63 -15.15 20.92 -19.29
C LEU A 63 -13.83 20.82 -18.53
N SER A 64 -12.83 20.12 -19.08
CA SER A 64 -11.49 20.03 -18.50
C SER A 64 -10.77 21.38 -18.52
N ILE A 65 -10.92 22.17 -19.59
CA ILE A 65 -10.41 23.54 -19.66
C ILE A 65 -11.07 24.42 -18.61
N ALA A 66 -12.40 24.40 -18.54
CA ALA A 66 -13.14 25.18 -17.55
C ALA A 66 -12.73 24.83 -16.11
N LEU A 67 -12.64 23.53 -15.79
CA LEU A 67 -12.21 23.03 -14.50
C LEU A 67 -10.77 23.49 -14.17
N CYS A 68 -9.85 23.39 -15.12
CA CYS A 68 -8.47 23.82 -14.95
C CYS A 68 -8.37 25.32 -14.68
N SER A 69 -9.10 26.15 -15.44
CA SER A 69 -9.14 27.60 -15.23
C SER A 69 -9.69 27.98 -13.86
N ILE A 70 -10.78 27.34 -13.42
CA ILE A 70 -11.38 27.55 -12.09
C ILE A 70 -10.37 27.18 -10.99
N TYR A 71 -9.72 26.01 -11.12
CA TYR A 71 -8.74 25.54 -10.16
C TYR A 71 -7.50 26.45 -10.09
N ALA A 72 -6.96 26.86 -11.24
CA ALA A 72 -5.81 27.75 -11.35
C ALA A 72 -6.05 29.12 -10.69
N ARG A 73 -7.25 29.68 -10.87
CA ARG A 73 -7.66 30.94 -10.23
C ARG A 73 -7.64 30.81 -8.71
N ARG A 74 -8.29 29.77 -8.17
CA ARG A 74 -8.29 29.48 -6.72
C ARG A 74 -6.88 29.28 -6.13
N MET A 75 -5.99 28.61 -6.87
CA MET A 75 -4.62 28.39 -6.40
C MET A 75 -3.79 29.67 -6.38
N SER A 76 -4.01 30.56 -7.34
CA SER A 76 -3.36 31.89 -7.37
C SER A 76 -3.75 32.72 -6.16
N ASP A 77 -5.02 32.69 -5.77
CA ASP A 77 -5.52 33.40 -4.59
C ASP A 77 -4.93 32.81 -3.29
N LYS A 78 -4.86 31.48 -3.15
CA LYS A 78 -4.21 30.82 -2.01
C LYS A 78 -2.69 31.05 -1.93
N ARG A 79 -2.00 31.17 -3.07
CA ARG A 79 -0.56 31.46 -3.12
C ARG A 79 -0.23 32.88 -2.69
N LYS A 80 -1.11 33.85 -2.93
CA LYS A 80 -0.98 35.20 -2.37
C LYS A 80 -0.97 35.16 -0.85
N ILE A 81 -1.88 34.38 -0.25
CA ILE A 81 -1.96 34.17 1.21
C ILE A 81 -0.70 33.46 1.75
N ARG A 82 -0.25 32.38 1.10
CA ARG A 82 0.94 31.61 1.55
C ARG A 82 2.28 32.34 1.39
N LYS A 83 2.39 33.34 0.50
CA LYS A 83 3.64 34.12 0.33
C LYS A 83 3.90 35.07 1.49
N GLU A 84 2.88 35.41 2.29
CA GLU A 84 3.02 36.25 3.48
C GLU A 84 3.57 35.47 4.69
N GLU A 85 3.58 34.12 4.66
CA GLU A 85 4.06 33.25 5.73
C GLU A 85 5.24 32.37 5.29
N LYS A 86 6.47 32.90 5.29
CA LYS A 86 7.68 32.06 5.40
C LYS A 86 8.69 32.72 6.34
N LYS A 87 8.81 32.17 7.56
CA LYS A 87 9.86 32.46 8.53
C LYS A 87 10.88 31.31 8.59
N PRO A 88 12.13 31.54 9.06
CA PRO A 88 13.18 30.52 9.14
C PRO A 88 12.88 29.45 10.22
N LEU A 89 13.60 28.32 10.17
CA LEU A 89 13.44 27.13 11.01
C LEU A 89 13.26 27.47 12.50
N ALA A 90 12.09 27.10 13.03
CA ALA A 90 11.72 27.27 14.44
C ALA A 90 12.20 26.08 15.29
N ALA A 91 12.33 26.31 16.59
CA ALA A 91 12.77 25.35 17.61
C ALA A 91 11.92 24.06 17.73
N ASP A 92 10.75 24.00 17.08
CA ASP A 92 9.80 22.89 17.14
C ASP A 92 9.95 21.84 16.02
N THR A 93 11.02 21.91 15.21
CA THR A 93 11.20 20.97 14.10
C THR A 93 11.47 19.56 14.61
N ARG A 94 10.55 18.62 14.31
CA ARG A 94 10.66 17.20 14.64
C ARG A 94 11.21 16.40 13.46
N ARG A 95 12.24 15.60 13.68
CA ARG A 95 12.82 14.69 12.67
C ARG A 95 12.39 13.25 12.88
N VAL A 96 11.61 12.70 11.95
CA VAL A 96 11.11 11.32 12.03
C VAL A 96 11.63 10.51 10.86
N LEU A 97 12.34 9.41 11.15
CA LEU A 97 12.74 8.43 10.15
C LEU A 97 11.60 7.43 9.92
N VAL A 98 11.23 7.19 8.68
CA VAL A 98 10.20 6.23 8.28
C VAL A 98 10.81 5.04 7.54
N ILE A 99 10.49 3.82 7.95
CA ILE A 99 10.98 2.56 7.39
C ILE A 99 9.81 1.72 6.87
N ASN A 100 9.80 1.41 5.57
CA ASN A 100 8.77 0.56 4.96
C ASN A 100 9.42 -0.57 4.15
N PRO A 101 9.61 -1.76 4.77
CA PRO A 101 10.17 -2.91 4.08
C PRO A 101 9.14 -3.58 3.17
N GLY A 102 9.55 -3.84 1.93
CA GLY A 102 8.85 -4.63 0.91
C GLY A 102 9.59 -5.94 0.63
N SER A 103 9.11 -6.76 -0.32
CA SER A 103 9.73 -8.05 -0.64
C SER A 103 11.06 -7.92 -1.40
N THR A 104 11.19 -6.89 -2.22
CA THR A 104 12.34 -6.67 -3.13
C THR A 104 13.12 -5.39 -2.80
N SER A 105 12.55 -4.50 -2.01
CA SER A 105 13.12 -3.21 -1.67
C SER A 105 12.63 -2.73 -0.31
N VAL A 106 13.35 -1.79 0.28
CA VAL A 106 12.90 -0.97 1.41
C VAL A 106 12.76 0.48 0.96
N LYS A 107 11.66 1.12 1.34
CA LYS A 107 11.45 2.56 1.18
C LYS A 107 11.76 3.26 2.50
N LEU A 108 12.62 4.27 2.43
CA LEU A 108 13.07 5.07 3.55
C LEU A 108 12.73 6.53 3.29
N ALA A 109 12.30 7.24 4.34
CA ALA A 109 12.10 8.68 4.27
C ALA A 109 12.50 9.34 5.59
N LEU A 110 13.05 10.55 5.52
CA LEU A 110 13.25 11.42 6.67
C LEU A 110 12.29 12.61 6.54
N PHE A 111 11.47 12.82 7.56
CA PHE A 111 10.53 13.93 7.64
C PHE A 111 11.05 15.00 8.60
N GLU A 112 10.86 16.26 8.25
CA GLU A 112 10.88 17.40 9.16
C GLU A 112 9.44 17.91 9.31
N ASN A 113 8.83 17.64 10.47
CA ASN A 113 7.40 17.81 10.69
C ASN A 113 6.58 17.05 9.62
N ASP A 114 5.84 17.77 8.77
CA ASP A 114 5.00 17.20 7.71
C ASP A 114 5.73 17.07 6.36
N ASP A 115 6.94 17.63 6.24
CA ASP A 115 7.67 17.72 4.97
C ASP A 115 8.72 16.60 4.85
N PRO A 116 8.66 15.74 3.82
CA PRO A 116 9.74 14.80 3.53
C PRO A 116 10.97 15.55 3.02
N VAL A 117 12.07 15.50 3.76
CA VAL A 117 13.34 16.14 3.39
C VAL A 117 14.29 15.19 2.66
N HIS A 118 14.15 13.89 2.89
CA HIS A 118 14.84 12.85 2.12
C HIS A 118 13.90 11.67 1.86
N GLU A 119 14.02 11.08 0.67
CA GLU A 119 13.36 9.82 0.32
C GLU A 119 14.35 8.96 -0.47
N LYS A 120 14.34 7.65 -0.21
CA LYS A 120 15.14 6.69 -0.97
C LYS A 120 14.48 5.33 -0.96
N GLU A 121 14.37 4.72 -2.12
CA GLU A 121 14.08 3.30 -2.26
C GLU A 121 15.39 2.54 -2.49
N VAL A 122 15.67 1.55 -1.64
CA VAL A 122 16.86 0.70 -1.76
C VAL A 122 16.40 -0.71 -2.09
N ARG A 123 16.86 -1.24 -3.23
CA ARG A 123 16.59 -2.62 -3.64
C ARG A 123 17.53 -3.58 -2.93
N TYR A 124 17.00 -4.72 -2.48
CA TYR A 124 17.83 -5.84 -2.02
C TYR A 124 18.56 -6.43 -3.21
N SER A 125 19.85 -6.74 -3.09
CA SER A 125 20.56 -7.45 -4.16
C SER A 125 20.13 -8.91 -4.20
N GLU A 126 19.82 -9.45 -5.37
CA GLU A 126 19.74 -10.90 -5.54
C GLU A 126 21.14 -11.49 -5.28
N GLY A 127 21.25 -12.37 -4.28
CA GLY A 127 22.47 -13.17 -4.10
C GLY A 127 22.76 -13.95 -5.38
N ALA A 128 24.04 -14.01 -5.76
CA ALA A 128 24.50 -14.76 -6.93
C ALA A 128 23.89 -16.17 -6.95
N LYS A 129 23.13 -16.50 -8.00
CA LYS A 129 22.64 -17.86 -8.24
C LYS A 129 23.84 -18.80 -8.29
N GLY A 130 24.02 -19.62 -7.25
CA GLY A 130 24.71 -20.89 -7.37
C GLY A 130 23.98 -21.69 -8.46
N ARG A 131 24.66 -21.99 -9.55
CA ARG A 131 24.19 -22.93 -10.57
C ARG A 131 24.13 -24.30 -9.91
N ASP A 132 22.97 -24.71 -9.45
CA ASP A 132 22.71 -26.11 -9.21
C ASP A 132 22.32 -26.74 -10.55
N LYS A 133 23.30 -27.41 -11.19
CA LYS A 133 23.07 -28.24 -12.37
C LYS A 133 22.52 -29.58 -11.88
N SER A 134 21.20 -29.69 -11.77
CA SER A 134 20.52 -30.99 -11.89
C SER A 134 19.01 -30.83 -12.09
N SER A 135 18.59 -30.71 -13.34
CA SER A 135 17.37 -31.36 -13.84
C SER A 135 17.31 -31.17 -15.37
N GLY A 136 16.85 -32.23 -16.02
CA GLY A 136 17.12 -32.54 -17.41
C GLY A 136 16.62 -31.52 -18.42
N ALA A 137 17.39 -31.43 -19.49
CA ALA A 137 17.03 -30.79 -20.74
C ALA A 137 15.67 -31.25 -21.26
N LEU A 138 14.90 -30.32 -21.78
CA LEU A 138 14.14 -30.47 -23.02
C LEU A 138 13.96 -29.08 -23.64
N ASP A 139 14.86 -28.81 -24.57
CA ASP A 139 14.88 -27.70 -25.51
C ASP A 139 13.73 -27.85 -26.53
N ARG A 140 12.93 -26.79 -26.70
CA ARG A 140 12.30 -26.43 -27.98
C ARG A 140 12.18 -24.90 -28.05
N GLY A 141 13.03 -24.31 -28.88
CA GLY A 141 13.07 -22.87 -29.12
C GLY A 141 11.96 -22.31 -30.02
N ARG A 142 11.84 -20.98 -29.94
CA ARG A 142 11.59 -20.00 -31.02
C ARG A 142 11.91 -18.62 -30.44
N ALA A 143 12.97 -17.95 -30.90
CA ALA A 143 12.92 -16.78 -31.79
C ALA A 143 11.88 -15.75 -31.29
N GLY A 144 12.21 -14.55 -30.82
CA GLY A 144 13.35 -13.67 -31.03
C GLY A 144 12.74 -12.28 -31.24
N ASP A 145 12.96 -11.33 -30.34
CA ASP A 145 12.50 -9.95 -30.51
C ASP A 145 13.49 -8.95 -29.88
N PRO A 146 13.57 -7.71 -30.40
CA PRO A 146 14.76 -6.87 -30.34
C PRO A 146 14.86 -6.02 -29.06
N ALA A 147 16.10 -5.68 -28.76
CA ALA A 147 16.53 -4.81 -27.67
C ALA A 147 15.84 -3.43 -27.69
N GLU A 148 15.16 -3.10 -26.60
CA GLU A 148 14.76 -1.71 -26.30
C GLU A 148 15.98 -0.91 -25.84
N LYS A 149 16.25 0.19 -26.57
CA LYS A 149 17.26 1.19 -26.25
C LYS A 149 16.80 2.04 -25.07
N SER A 150 17.57 2.03 -23.99
CA SER A 150 17.44 3.00 -22.90
C SER A 150 18.00 4.37 -23.32
N VAL A 151 17.24 5.43 -23.02
CA VAL A 151 17.65 6.83 -23.12
C VAL A 151 18.22 7.26 -21.75
N PRO A 152 19.33 8.01 -21.68
CA PRO A 152 20.09 8.19 -20.45
C PRO A 152 19.53 9.31 -19.55
N GLY A 153 19.46 9.06 -18.25
CA GLY A 153 19.06 10.04 -17.24
C GLY A 153 19.68 9.74 -15.87
N GLU A 154 20.63 10.61 -15.51
CA GLU A 154 21.19 10.90 -14.18
C GLU A 154 21.90 9.78 -13.39
N ALA A 155 23.23 9.88 -13.38
CA ALA A 155 24.15 9.10 -12.58
C ALA A 155 24.02 9.42 -11.08
N GLY A 156 23.11 8.72 -10.39
CA GLY A 156 23.17 8.55 -8.94
C GLY A 156 23.94 7.26 -8.63
N ALA A 157 25.02 7.35 -7.84
CA ALA A 157 25.80 6.18 -7.44
C ALA A 157 24.92 5.13 -6.73
N GLU A 158 24.61 4.02 -7.41
CA GLU A 158 23.91 2.86 -6.83
C GLU A 158 24.80 2.23 -5.75
N VAL A 159 24.51 2.53 -4.49
CA VAL A 159 25.07 1.78 -3.36
C VAL A 159 24.34 0.44 -3.29
N ARG A 160 24.96 -0.60 -3.86
CA ARG A 160 24.52 -1.99 -3.77
C ARG A 160 25.03 -2.57 -2.45
N THR A 161 24.13 -3.05 -1.58
CA THR A 161 24.48 -3.76 -0.35
C THR A 161 23.70 -5.07 -0.28
N ALA A 162 24.41 -6.14 0.07
CA ALA A 162 23.86 -7.48 0.15
C ALA A 162 22.84 -7.60 1.28
N VAL A 163 21.63 -8.06 0.97
CA VAL A 163 20.69 -8.62 1.94
C VAL A 163 20.56 -10.10 1.56
N SER A 164 21.12 -10.97 2.38
CA SER A 164 21.22 -12.41 2.11
C SER A 164 19.91 -13.15 2.39
N ARG A 165 19.80 -14.39 1.90
CA ARG A 165 18.74 -15.36 2.31
C ARG A 165 19.07 -15.99 3.68
N GLY A 166 19.59 -15.19 4.62
CA GLY A 166 19.92 -15.63 5.98
C GLY A 166 18.67 -15.89 6.83
N SER A 167 18.91 -16.23 8.10
CA SER A 167 17.86 -16.34 9.12
C SER A 167 17.07 -15.03 9.26
N THR A 168 15.89 -15.07 9.90
CA THR A 168 15.14 -13.84 10.17
C THR A 168 15.99 -12.81 10.92
N ALA A 169 16.82 -13.25 11.87
CA ALA A 169 17.76 -12.39 12.60
C ALA A 169 18.79 -11.71 11.68
N ASP A 170 19.36 -12.45 10.72
CA ASP A 170 20.32 -11.89 9.75
C ASP A 170 19.66 -10.79 8.93
N ARG A 171 18.44 -11.04 8.43
CA ARG A 171 17.69 -10.08 7.62
C ARG A 171 17.32 -8.81 8.40
N ILE A 172 17.00 -8.95 9.69
CA ILE A 172 16.74 -7.81 10.58
C ILE A 172 18.02 -6.98 10.76
N SER A 173 19.15 -7.64 11.00
CA SER A 173 20.46 -7.00 11.16
C SER A 173 20.89 -6.27 9.88
N GLU A 174 20.81 -6.95 8.73
CA GLU A 174 21.12 -6.38 7.41
C GLU A 174 20.25 -5.16 7.08
N LEU A 175 18.94 -5.25 7.34
CA LEU A 175 18.03 -4.12 7.15
C LEU A 175 18.43 -2.94 8.05
N SER A 176 18.69 -3.20 9.33
CA SER A 176 19.08 -2.15 10.29
C SER A 176 20.37 -1.46 9.88
N MET A 177 21.40 -2.22 9.47
CA MET A 177 22.66 -1.67 8.96
C MET A 177 22.47 -0.85 7.69
N LEU A 178 21.61 -1.30 6.77
CA LEU A 178 21.29 -0.57 5.55
C LEU A 178 20.61 0.77 5.85
N VAL A 179 19.65 0.79 6.78
CA VAL A 179 18.98 2.03 7.19
C VAL A 179 19.97 2.97 7.86
N ASP A 180 20.80 2.47 8.78
CA ASP A 180 21.83 3.24 9.49
C ASP A 180 22.83 3.91 8.55
N LYS A 181 23.33 3.14 7.57
CA LYS A 181 24.22 3.65 6.52
C LYS A 181 23.54 4.72 5.67
N THR A 182 22.27 4.51 5.31
CA THR A 182 21.50 5.47 4.51
C THR A 182 21.28 6.78 5.26
N LEU A 183 20.87 6.69 6.53
CA LEU A 183 20.65 7.84 7.40
C LEU A 183 21.96 8.63 7.62
N SER A 184 23.07 7.94 7.84
CA SER A 184 24.39 8.56 7.95
C SER A 184 24.78 9.30 6.68
N GLY A 185 24.49 8.73 5.50
CA GLY A 185 24.71 9.35 4.21
C GLY A 185 23.85 10.60 3.94
N TRP A 186 22.71 10.74 4.61
CA TRP A 186 21.88 11.96 4.55
C TRP A 186 22.39 13.09 5.44
N GLY A 187 23.30 12.83 6.38
CA GLY A 187 23.72 13.85 7.35
C GLY A 187 22.57 14.33 8.23
N ALA A 188 21.63 13.43 8.57
CA ALA A 188 20.32 13.74 9.15
C ALA A 188 20.33 14.44 10.53
N GLY A 189 21.49 14.61 11.18
CA GLY A 189 21.62 15.24 12.49
C GLY A 189 20.85 14.50 13.59
N ARG A 190 20.18 15.24 14.47
CA ARG A 190 19.38 14.68 15.59
C ARG A 190 18.08 14.07 15.06
N LEU A 191 17.80 12.82 15.42
CA LEU A 191 16.48 12.20 15.25
C LEU A 191 15.60 12.43 16.50
N ASP A 192 14.29 12.54 16.30
CA ASP A 192 13.30 12.60 17.37
C ASP A 192 12.53 11.30 17.54
N ALA A 193 12.32 10.54 16.47
CA ALA A 193 11.63 9.26 16.50
C ALA A 193 11.92 8.42 15.25
N ILE A 194 11.62 7.13 15.36
CA ILE A 194 11.59 6.19 14.23
C ILE A 194 10.19 5.64 14.09
N ALA A 195 9.67 5.59 12.87
CA ALA A 195 8.41 4.95 12.53
C ALA A 195 8.69 3.82 11.54
N ALA A 196 8.17 2.62 11.82
CA ALA A 196 8.16 1.52 10.87
C ALA A 196 6.74 1.18 10.46
N ARG A 197 6.58 0.68 9.24
CA ARG A 197 5.35 -0.02 8.86
C ARG A 197 5.15 -1.22 9.78
N GLY A 198 3.94 -1.39 10.31
CA GLY A 198 3.60 -2.58 11.08
C GLY A 198 3.65 -3.87 10.24
N GLY A 199 3.76 -5.02 10.91
CA GLY A 199 3.74 -6.33 10.26
C GLY A 199 2.47 -7.13 10.55
N PHE A 200 2.56 -8.45 10.38
CA PHE A 200 1.55 -9.40 10.85
C PHE A 200 1.83 -9.73 12.32
N ILE A 201 1.45 -8.80 13.21
CA ILE A 201 1.69 -8.90 14.65
C ILE A 201 0.83 -10.03 15.22
N PRO A 202 1.41 -11.05 15.85
CA PRO A 202 0.63 -12.10 16.50
C PRO A 202 0.00 -11.59 17.79
N LEU A 203 -1.29 -11.88 17.99
CA LEU A 203 -1.99 -11.57 19.23
C LEU A 203 -2.28 -12.85 20.03
N PRO A 204 -1.95 -12.91 21.34
CA PRO A 204 -2.03 -14.13 22.16
C PRO A 204 -3.40 -14.81 22.24
N ASP A 205 -4.46 -14.14 21.81
CA ASP A 205 -5.86 -14.58 21.87
C ASP A 205 -6.60 -14.41 20.54
N GLY A 206 -5.88 -14.14 19.45
CA GLY A 206 -6.49 -13.91 18.14
C GLY A 206 -7.40 -12.67 18.09
N ARG A 207 -7.23 -11.73 19.04
CA ARG A 207 -7.88 -10.42 18.97
C ARG A 207 -7.54 -9.72 17.66
N ARG A 208 -8.36 -8.73 17.34
CA ARG A 208 -8.23 -7.90 16.15
C ARG A 208 -7.43 -6.65 16.50
N LEU A 209 -6.34 -6.38 15.79
CA LEU A 209 -5.60 -5.13 15.97
C LEU A 209 -6.34 -4.01 15.23
N GLU A 210 -6.70 -2.94 15.94
CA GLU A 210 -7.23 -1.74 15.30
C GLU A 210 -6.14 -1.05 14.44
N GLY A 211 -6.53 -0.08 13.61
CA GLY A 211 -5.57 0.76 12.91
C GLY A 211 -5.00 1.79 13.86
N GLY A 212 -3.71 2.06 13.81
CA GLY A 212 -3.10 2.94 14.79
C GLY A 212 -1.58 3.03 14.74
N THR A 213 -1.05 3.81 15.68
CA THR A 213 0.37 3.92 15.94
C THR A 213 0.66 3.27 17.30
N TYR A 214 1.52 2.27 17.29
CA TYR A 214 1.86 1.46 18.47
C TYR A 214 3.29 1.73 18.88
N VAL A 215 3.55 1.81 20.18
CA VAL A 215 4.92 1.97 20.70
C VAL A 215 5.66 0.65 20.51
N ILE A 216 6.83 0.70 19.86
CA ILE A 216 7.77 -0.42 19.75
C ILE A 216 8.90 -0.24 20.77
N ALA A 217 9.35 1.00 20.97
CA ALA A 217 10.38 1.32 21.95
C ALA A 217 10.05 2.63 22.65
N GLY A 218 10.05 2.61 23.98
CA GLY A 218 9.86 3.78 24.83
C GLY A 218 11.21 4.35 25.28
N VAL A 219 11.28 5.66 25.57
CA VAL A 219 12.49 6.29 26.10
C VAL A 219 12.37 6.50 27.60
N HIS A 220 13.37 6.00 28.33
CA HIS A 220 13.53 6.21 29.76
C HIS A 220 14.87 6.94 29.99
N GLY A 221 14.81 8.25 30.25
CA GLY A 221 16.01 9.08 30.32
C GLY A 221 16.65 9.32 28.95
N ARG A 222 17.87 8.82 28.73
CA ARG A 222 18.60 8.92 27.45
C ARG A 222 18.65 7.61 26.66
N GLN A 223 18.01 6.56 27.16
CA GLN A 223 18.02 5.24 26.54
C GLN A 223 16.61 4.89 26.07
N ALA A 224 16.51 4.38 24.85
CA ALA A 224 15.32 3.70 24.39
C ALA A 224 15.39 2.22 24.80
N ALA A 225 14.25 1.65 25.16
CA ALA A 225 14.09 0.23 25.45
C ALA A 225 12.99 -0.32 24.55
N ALA A 226 13.33 -1.33 23.74
CA ALA A 226 12.36 -2.02 22.91
C ALA A 226 11.46 -2.96 23.72
N ASP A 227 10.21 -3.09 23.28
CA ASP A 227 9.32 -4.17 23.71
C ASP A 227 9.84 -5.49 23.15
N ARG A 228 10.52 -6.27 23.99
CA ARG A 228 11.19 -7.51 23.59
C ARG A 228 10.18 -8.58 23.19
N ASP A 229 9.05 -8.67 23.89
CA ASP A 229 7.99 -9.65 23.61
C ASP A 229 7.39 -9.39 22.23
N LEU A 230 7.11 -8.13 21.88
CA LEU A 230 6.62 -7.77 20.54
C LEU A 230 7.64 -8.09 19.45
N VAL A 231 8.92 -7.76 19.68
CA VAL A 231 9.99 -7.98 18.71
C VAL A 231 10.22 -9.47 18.48
N GLU A 232 10.26 -10.29 19.54
CA GLU A 232 10.38 -11.74 19.46
C GLU A 232 9.18 -12.35 18.75
N ALA A 233 7.96 -12.01 19.19
CA ALA A 233 6.74 -12.59 18.66
C ALA A 233 6.60 -12.33 17.14
N ILE A 234 6.87 -11.12 16.65
CA ILE A 234 6.79 -10.86 15.20
C ILE A 234 7.95 -11.46 14.40
N SER A 235 9.10 -11.68 15.03
CA SER A 235 10.29 -12.26 14.37
C SER A 235 10.18 -13.77 14.24
N GLU A 236 9.67 -14.44 15.27
CA GLU A 236 9.64 -15.90 15.36
C GLU A 236 8.27 -16.50 15.06
N HIS A 237 7.20 -15.80 15.42
CA HIS A 237 5.83 -16.30 15.37
C HIS A 237 4.83 -15.33 14.70
N PRO A 238 5.16 -14.70 13.55
CA PRO A 238 4.20 -13.81 12.89
C PRO A 238 2.98 -14.59 12.42
N GLU A 239 1.79 -13.96 12.41
CA GLU A 239 0.57 -14.61 11.89
C GLU A 239 0.73 -15.07 10.43
N LYS A 240 1.55 -14.35 9.67
CA LYS A 240 1.92 -14.70 8.31
C LYS A 240 3.32 -14.21 7.99
N ALA A 241 4.09 -15.03 7.28
CA ALA A 241 5.39 -14.64 6.74
C ALA A 241 5.22 -13.52 5.69
N HIS A 242 5.80 -12.35 5.96
CA HIS A 242 5.77 -11.21 5.06
C HIS A 242 6.97 -10.29 5.31
N ALA A 243 7.44 -9.59 4.27
CA ALA A 243 8.62 -8.73 4.37
C ALA A 243 8.43 -7.53 5.32
N SER A 244 7.19 -7.06 5.50
CA SER A 244 6.84 -6.03 6.49
C SER A 244 7.21 -6.41 7.93
N ASN A 245 7.29 -7.70 8.24
CA ASN A 245 7.58 -8.18 9.60
C ASN A 245 8.99 -7.78 10.05
N LEU A 246 9.89 -7.46 9.12
CA LEU A 246 11.22 -6.94 9.42
C LEU A 246 11.20 -5.49 9.95
N GLY A 247 10.11 -4.74 9.73
CA GLY A 247 10.03 -3.32 10.05
C GLY A 247 10.13 -3.05 11.55
N ILE A 248 9.32 -3.76 12.35
CA ILE A 248 9.27 -3.57 13.81
C ILE A 248 10.61 -3.91 14.47
N PRO A 249 11.22 -5.10 14.25
CA PRO A 249 12.50 -5.43 14.84
C PRO A 249 13.64 -4.51 14.42
N ALA A 250 13.68 -4.09 13.14
CA ALA A 250 14.72 -3.17 12.67
C ALA A 250 14.58 -1.78 13.31
N ALA A 251 13.36 -1.26 13.42
CA ALA A 251 13.12 0.01 14.11
C ALA A 251 13.45 -0.06 15.60
N ALA A 252 13.19 -1.20 16.26
CA ALA A 252 13.56 -1.44 17.65
C ALA A 252 15.07 -1.35 17.86
N LEU A 253 15.87 -2.05 17.05
CA LEU A 253 17.33 -2.01 17.13
C LEU A 253 17.89 -0.60 16.90
N LEU A 254 17.34 0.12 15.92
CA LEU A 254 17.76 1.50 15.63
C LEU A 254 17.34 2.46 16.74
N ALA A 255 16.16 2.29 17.34
CA ALA A 255 15.72 3.11 18.48
C ALA A 255 16.69 3.00 19.66
N GLU A 256 17.07 1.77 20.03
CA GLU A 256 18.06 1.54 21.09
C GLU A 256 19.41 2.17 20.75
N LYS A 257 19.87 2.03 19.50
CA LYS A 257 21.12 2.64 19.03
C LYS A 257 21.12 4.18 19.12
N TYR A 258 20.02 4.82 18.71
CA TYR A 258 19.91 6.27 18.64
C TYR A 258 19.35 6.92 19.91
N GLY A 259 18.84 6.12 20.86
CA GLY A 259 18.22 6.62 22.09
C GLY A 259 16.91 7.37 21.86
N VAL A 260 16.15 7.01 20.83
CA VAL A 260 14.89 7.68 20.41
C VAL A 260 13.72 6.69 20.47
N PRO A 261 12.48 7.15 20.67
CA PRO A 261 11.33 6.25 20.63
C PRO A 261 11.11 5.68 19.22
N ALA A 262 10.58 4.46 19.16
CA ALA A 262 10.13 3.84 17.91
C ALA A 262 8.65 3.47 17.95
N TYR A 263 8.01 3.56 16.79
CA TYR A 263 6.59 3.29 16.62
C TYR A 263 6.30 2.40 15.40
N ALA A 264 5.34 1.51 15.53
CA ALA A 264 4.75 0.78 14.40
C ALA A 264 3.51 1.55 13.95
N VAL A 265 3.46 1.94 12.68
CA VAL A 265 2.30 2.63 12.10
C VAL A 265 1.55 1.64 11.22
N ASP A 266 0.29 1.41 11.58
CA ASP A 266 -0.69 0.52 10.94
C ASP A 266 -0.12 -0.88 10.60
N PRO A 267 -0.54 -1.96 11.31
CA PRO A 267 -0.17 -3.32 10.91
C PRO A 267 -0.65 -3.64 9.49
N VAL A 268 -0.10 -4.72 8.91
CA VAL A 268 -0.53 -5.15 7.56
C VAL A 268 -2.00 -5.59 7.56
N VAL A 269 -2.43 -6.23 8.65
CA VAL A 269 -3.81 -6.62 8.88
C VAL A 269 -4.36 -5.73 9.98
N VAL A 270 -5.34 -4.91 9.60
CA VAL A 270 -6.16 -4.12 10.51
C VAL A 270 -7.56 -4.68 10.43
N ASP A 271 -8.16 -4.94 11.58
CA ASP A 271 -9.53 -5.43 11.66
C ASP A 271 -10.33 -4.55 12.62
N GLU A 272 -11.02 -3.56 12.04
CA GLU A 272 -11.89 -2.60 12.72
C GLU A 272 -13.38 -2.92 12.46
N PHE A 273 -13.69 -4.18 12.10
CA PHE A 273 -15.04 -4.60 11.76
C PHE A 273 -16.02 -4.29 12.89
N GLY A 274 -17.17 -3.73 12.51
CA GLY A 274 -18.33 -3.70 13.39
C GLY A 274 -18.84 -5.11 13.70
N PRO A 275 -19.60 -5.31 14.79
CA PRO A 275 -20.17 -6.61 15.14
C PRO A 275 -20.93 -7.28 13.98
N GLU A 276 -21.62 -6.49 13.17
CA GLU A 276 -22.39 -6.94 12.01
C GLU A 276 -21.49 -7.42 10.87
N ALA A 277 -20.30 -6.81 10.72
CA ALA A 277 -19.35 -7.17 9.67
C ALA A 277 -18.62 -8.50 9.97
N VAL A 278 -18.66 -8.99 11.21
CA VAL A 278 -18.10 -10.31 11.60
C VAL A 278 -18.98 -11.47 11.14
N ILE A 279 -20.29 -11.24 11.00
CA ILE A 279 -21.27 -12.28 10.74
C ILE A 279 -21.11 -12.84 9.31
N SER A 280 -20.95 -14.15 9.19
CA SER A 280 -21.03 -14.87 7.91
C SER A 280 -22.35 -15.63 7.75
N GLY A 281 -22.53 -16.35 6.63
CA GLY A 281 -23.67 -17.23 6.41
C GLY A 281 -23.71 -18.50 7.27
N TYR A 282 -22.64 -18.84 8.00
CA TYR A 282 -22.58 -20.03 8.86
C TYR A 282 -21.89 -19.72 10.19
N ARG A 283 -22.60 -19.91 11.32
CA ARG A 283 -22.18 -19.45 12.66
C ARG A 283 -20.74 -19.83 13.07
N PRO A 284 -20.23 -21.04 12.81
CA PRO A 284 -18.83 -21.39 13.11
C PRO A 284 -17.78 -20.70 12.25
N ILE A 285 -18.16 -20.03 11.15
CA ILE A 285 -17.26 -19.31 10.25
C ILE A 285 -17.51 -17.81 10.46
N GLU A 286 -16.46 -17.07 10.81
CA GLU A 286 -16.55 -15.61 10.95
C GLU A 286 -15.83 -14.92 9.79
N ARG A 287 -16.35 -13.75 9.40
CA ARG A 287 -15.64 -12.84 8.51
C ARG A 287 -14.49 -12.18 9.29
N ARG A 288 -13.33 -12.11 8.64
CA ARG A 288 -12.12 -11.44 9.16
C ARG A 288 -11.65 -10.41 8.15
N SER A 289 -11.25 -9.23 8.63
CA SER A 289 -10.72 -8.21 7.74
C SER A 289 -9.40 -8.66 7.15
N ILE A 290 -9.38 -8.88 5.84
CA ILE A 290 -8.15 -8.99 5.05
C ILE A 290 -8.26 -7.95 3.94
N SER A 291 -7.55 -6.84 4.12
CA SER A 291 -7.72 -5.66 3.28
C SER A 291 -6.38 -5.00 2.92
N HIS A 292 -6.43 -4.06 1.99
CA HIS A 292 -5.31 -3.17 1.70
C HIS A 292 -5.36 -1.95 2.65
N ALA A 293 -5.35 -2.19 3.96
CA ALA A 293 -5.60 -1.22 5.04
C ALA A 293 -4.87 0.12 4.86
N LEU A 294 -3.55 0.10 4.62
CA LEU A 294 -2.76 1.31 4.40
C LEU A 294 -3.27 2.15 3.22
N SER A 295 -3.63 1.50 2.11
CA SER A 295 -4.13 2.20 0.93
C SER A 295 -5.51 2.78 1.18
N VAL A 296 -6.39 2.03 1.83
CA VAL A 296 -7.74 2.51 2.22
C VAL A 296 -7.64 3.72 3.15
N ARG A 297 -6.80 3.65 4.19
CA ARG A 297 -6.60 4.77 5.13
C ARG A 297 -5.94 5.97 4.47
N ALA A 298 -4.95 5.78 3.60
CA ALA A 298 -4.33 6.87 2.85
C ALA A 298 -5.36 7.59 1.96
N ALA A 299 -6.22 6.83 1.26
CA ALA A 299 -7.32 7.38 0.48
C ALA A 299 -8.33 8.14 1.35
N ALA A 300 -8.68 7.59 2.53
CA ALA A 300 -9.59 8.24 3.47
C ALA A 300 -9.00 9.57 4.02
N LYS A 301 -7.73 9.58 4.44
CA LYS A 301 -7.02 10.79 4.89
C LYS A 301 -6.96 11.85 3.78
N LYS A 302 -6.68 11.43 2.54
CA LYS A 302 -6.67 12.33 1.38
C LYS A 302 -8.04 12.94 1.14
N ALA A 303 -9.11 12.14 1.17
CA ALA A 303 -10.48 12.61 1.02
C ALA A 303 -10.90 13.58 2.16
N ALA A 304 -10.48 13.31 3.40
CA ALA A 304 -10.67 14.22 4.53
C ALA A 304 -10.04 15.60 4.25
N GLY A 305 -8.77 15.61 3.81
CA GLY A 305 -8.06 16.84 3.46
C GLY A 305 -8.71 17.62 2.31
N LEU A 306 -9.21 16.92 1.29
CA LEU A 306 -9.92 17.55 0.17
C LEU A 306 -11.24 18.21 0.59
N THR A 307 -11.89 17.69 1.63
CA THR A 307 -13.15 18.21 2.17
C THR A 307 -12.96 19.20 3.32
N GLY A 308 -11.71 19.46 3.74
CA GLY A 308 -11.40 20.32 4.89
C GLY A 308 -11.87 19.73 6.23
N LYS A 309 -12.15 18.43 6.28
CA LYS A 309 -12.61 17.71 7.47
C LYS A 309 -11.48 16.90 8.08
N LYS A 310 -11.61 16.53 9.36
CA LYS A 310 -10.73 15.54 9.97
C LYS A 310 -11.16 14.14 9.52
N THR A 311 -10.21 13.20 9.50
CA THR A 311 -10.49 11.80 9.13
C THR A 311 -11.57 11.15 10.03
N GLY A 312 -11.65 11.57 11.29
CA GLY A 312 -12.69 11.12 12.24
C GLY A 312 -14.09 11.64 11.93
N ASP A 313 -14.23 12.64 11.05
CA ASP A 313 -15.49 13.34 10.78
C ASP A 313 -16.06 12.99 9.39
N ILE A 314 -15.53 11.96 8.74
CA ILE A 314 -15.96 11.53 7.40
C ILE A 314 -16.39 10.07 7.36
N ASN A 315 -17.36 9.80 6.49
CA ASN A 315 -17.79 8.46 6.12
C ASN A 315 -17.58 8.29 4.62
N LEU A 316 -16.97 7.18 4.21
CA LEU A 316 -16.61 6.91 2.83
C LEU A 316 -16.87 5.45 2.47
N VAL A 317 -17.01 5.18 1.17
CA VAL A 317 -16.73 3.87 0.60
C VAL A 317 -15.44 4.01 -0.19
N VAL A 318 -14.42 3.22 0.13
CA VAL A 318 -13.09 3.31 -0.47
C VAL A 318 -12.79 2.02 -1.23
N ALA A 319 -12.46 2.15 -2.51
CA ALA A 319 -12.11 1.03 -3.37
C ALA A 319 -10.60 1.05 -3.71
N HIS A 320 -9.84 0.15 -3.10
CA HIS A 320 -8.51 -0.22 -3.58
C HIS A 320 -8.66 -1.21 -4.75
N LEU A 321 -8.25 -0.79 -5.94
CA LEU A 321 -8.19 -1.59 -7.15
C LEU A 321 -6.73 -1.79 -7.57
N GLY A 322 -6.22 -3.02 -7.53
CA GLY A 322 -4.86 -3.36 -7.93
C GLY A 322 -4.72 -4.86 -8.16
N GLY A 323 -3.54 -5.43 -7.90
CA GLY A 323 -3.35 -6.90 -7.96
C GLY A 323 -4.28 -7.66 -7.00
N GLY A 324 -4.69 -7.00 -5.91
CA GLY A 324 -5.84 -7.37 -5.09
C GLY A 324 -6.89 -6.26 -5.13
N ILE A 325 -8.14 -6.60 -4.79
CA ILE A 325 -9.23 -5.63 -4.69
C ILE A 325 -9.80 -5.62 -3.28
N THR A 326 -9.98 -4.43 -2.73
CA THR A 326 -10.71 -4.19 -1.47
C THR A 326 -11.69 -3.05 -1.67
N VAL A 327 -12.95 -3.26 -1.31
CA VAL A 327 -13.97 -2.23 -1.13
C VAL A 327 -14.29 -2.20 0.35
N ALA A 328 -14.04 -1.06 0.99
CA ALA A 328 -14.19 -0.87 2.43
C ALA A 328 -15.17 0.24 2.75
N ALA A 329 -16.07 -0.01 3.70
CA ALA A 329 -16.87 1.01 4.35
C ALA A 329 -16.04 1.65 5.46
N VAL A 330 -15.73 2.94 5.30
CA VAL A 330 -15.00 3.73 6.29
C VAL A 330 -15.99 4.63 7.01
N LYS A 331 -16.15 4.47 8.31
CA LYS A 331 -17.01 5.31 9.16
C LYS A 331 -16.16 5.99 10.22
N GLN A 332 -16.19 7.33 10.25
CA GLN A 332 -15.41 8.14 11.18
C GLN A 332 -13.91 7.75 11.17
N GLY A 333 -13.39 7.48 9.98
CA GLY A 333 -11.99 7.07 9.78
C GLY A 333 -11.65 5.61 10.08
N LYS A 334 -12.59 4.81 10.61
CA LYS A 334 -12.43 3.37 10.87
C LYS A 334 -13.01 2.52 9.74
N MET A 335 -12.32 1.45 9.35
CA MET A 335 -12.76 0.48 8.34
C MET A 335 -13.72 -0.55 8.96
N ILE A 336 -15.00 -0.17 9.04
CA ILE A 336 -16.02 -0.95 9.78
C ILE A 336 -16.55 -2.18 9.04
N ASP A 337 -16.29 -2.28 7.73
CA ASP A 337 -16.59 -3.46 6.91
C ASP A 337 -15.72 -3.42 5.64
N ASN A 338 -15.29 -4.59 5.15
CA ASN A 338 -14.75 -4.76 3.81
C ASN A 338 -14.93 -6.20 3.30
N ASN A 339 -14.85 -6.37 1.99
CA ASN A 339 -14.68 -7.70 1.42
C ASN A 339 -13.34 -8.32 1.86
N ILE A 340 -13.22 -9.64 1.79
CA ILE A 340 -12.03 -10.38 2.23
C ILE A 340 -11.11 -10.57 1.02
N ALA A 341 -10.09 -9.72 0.88
CA ALA A 341 -9.28 -9.61 -0.33
C ALA A 341 -8.43 -10.84 -0.68
N LEU A 342 -8.41 -11.87 0.18
CA LEU A 342 -7.65 -13.10 -0.02
C LEU A 342 -8.46 -14.30 0.48
N LEU A 343 -8.77 -15.25 -0.43
CA LEU A 343 -9.50 -16.50 -0.11
C LEU A 343 -10.84 -16.29 0.63
N GLY A 344 -11.50 -15.16 0.42
CA GLY A 344 -12.83 -14.93 0.94
C GLY A 344 -13.70 -14.25 -0.09
N GLU A 345 -14.68 -13.49 0.38
CA GLU A 345 -15.65 -12.84 -0.49
C GLU A 345 -15.08 -11.60 -1.20
N GLY A 346 -15.62 -11.32 -2.38
CA GLY A 346 -15.33 -10.13 -3.14
C GLY A 346 -15.13 -10.42 -4.62
N PRO A 347 -14.85 -9.37 -5.42
CA PRO A 347 -14.58 -9.55 -6.83
C PRO A 347 -13.32 -10.40 -7.04
N PHE A 348 -13.30 -11.17 -8.12
CA PHE A 348 -12.05 -11.71 -8.64
C PHE A 348 -11.11 -10.55 -9.04
N THR A 349 -9.81 -10.82 -9.06
CA THR A 349 -8.78 -9.82 -9.36
C THR A 349 -7.94 -10.28 -10.55
N PRO A 350 -6.86 -9.60 -10.94
CA PRO A 350 -5.96 -10.09 -11.98
C PRO A 350 -5.52 -11.56 -11.80
N GLN A 351 -5.27 -11.99 -10.56
CA GLN A 351 -4.70 -13.32 -10.26
C GLN A 351 -5.47 -14.12 -9.20
N ARG A 352 -6.49 -13.53 -8.56
CA ARG A 352 -7.26 -14.17 -7.48
C ARG A 352 -8.65 -14.52 -7.97
N ALA A 353 -9.14 -15.68 -7.56
CA ALA A 353 -10.44 -16.21 -7.98
C ALA A 353 -11.64 -15.41 -7.44
N GLY A 354 -11.50 -14.69 -6.32
CA GLY A 354 -12.63 -14.00 -5.66
C GLY A 354 -13.67 -14.98 -5.11
N THR A 355 -14.92 -14.52 -4.99
CA THR A 355 -16.04 -15.38 -4.58
C THR A 355 -16.30 -16.48 -5.60
N LEU A 356 -16.42 -17.72 -5.12
CA LEU A 356 -16.78 -18.89 -5.92
C LEU A 356 -18.10 -19.50 -5.43
N PRO A 357 -18.85 -20.20 -6.31
CA PRO A 357 -19.97 -21.05 -5.90
C PRO A 357 -19.53 -22.09 -4.86
N ALA A 358 -20.26 -22.18 -3.75
CA ALA A 358 -19.84 -22.96 -2.60
C ALA A 358 -19.86 -24.49 -2.86
N GLY A 359 -20.85 -24.99 -3.59
CA GLY A 359 -20.95 -26.43 -3.91
C GLY A 359 -19.77 -26.90 -4.76
N GLU A 360 -19.45 -26.14 -5.80
CA GLU A 360 -18.39 -26.43 -6.74
C GLU A 360 -17.00 -26.27 -6.10
N LEU A 361 -16.84 -25.31 -5.18
CA LEU A 361 -15.63 -25.19 -4.38
C LEU A 361 -15.45 -26.42 -3.46
N ILE A 362 -16.53 -26.91 -2.84
CA ILE A 362 -16.51 -28.13 -2.03
C ILE A 362 -16.11 -29.32 -2.92
N ASP A 363 -16.76 -29.51 -4.07
CA ASP A 363 -16.42 -30.58 -5.00
C ASP A 363 -14.94 -30.52 -5.42
N LEU A 364 -14.41 -29.33 -5.68
CA LEU A 364 -13.00 -29.12 -6.00
C LEU A 364 -12.07 -29.48 -4.84
N CYS A 365 -12.45 -29.17 -3.60
CA CYS A 365 -11.68 -29.53 -2.41
C CYS A 365 -11.56 -31.05 -2.23
N PHE A 366 -12.61 -31.79 -2.62
CA PHE A 366 -12.67 -33.25 -2.48
C PHE A 366 -12.38 -34.02 -3.77
N SER A 367 -11.98 -33.33 -4.84
CA SER A 367 -11.77 -33.97 -6.14
C SER A 367 -10.48 -34.81 -6.21
N GLY A 368 -9.61 -34.75 -5.19
CA GLY A 368 -8.29 -35.40 -5.18
C GLY A 368 -7.25 -34.76 -6.12
N LYS A 369 -7.58 -33.63 -6.77
CA LYS A 369 -6.68 -32.96 -7.74
C LYS A 369 -5.63 -32.07 -7.07
N PHE A 370 -5.97 -31.50 -5.92
CA PHE A 370 -5.14 -30.56 -5.20
C PHE A 370 -5.10 -30.93 -3.74
N SER A 371 -3.93 -30.82 -3.11
CA SER A 371 -3.84 -30.65 -1.67
C SER A 371 -4.45 -29.30 -1.26
N ARG A 372 -4.72 -29.15 0.05
CA ARG A 372 -5.20 -27.88 0.62
C ARG A 372 -4.34 -26.69 0.20
N GLU A 373 -3.01 -26.85 0.23
CA GLU A 373 -2.10 -25.73 -0.03
C GLU A 373 -1.91 -25.44 -1.51
N GLU A 374 -1.92 -26.48 -2.35
CA GLU A 374 -1.96 -26.30 -3.80
C GLU A 374 -3.25 -25.58 -4.24
N LEU A 375 -4.41 -25.94 -3.66
CA LEU A 375 -5.67 -25.28 -3.98
C LEU A 375 -5.66 -23.81 -3.52
N LYS A 376 -5.13 -23.52 -2.33
CA LYS A 376 -4.97 -22.12 -1.90
C LYS A 376 -4.07 -21.33 -2.85
N GLU A 377 -2.97 -21.92 -3.29
CA GLU A 377 -2.07 -21.28 -4.26
C GLU A 377 -2.78 -21.06 -5.61
N GLU A 378 -3.50 -22.07 -6.11
CA GLU A 378 -4.29 -22.00 -7.33
C GLU A 378 -5.25 -20.80 -7.30
N LEU A 379 -6.06 -20.70 -6.24
CA LEU A 379 -7.07 -19.67 -6.09
C LEU A 379 -6.50 -18.27 -5.81
N THR A 380 -5.24 -18.16 -5.36
CA THR A 380 -4.63 -16.87 -4.98
C THR A 380 -3.61 -16.33 -5.98
N LYS A 381 -3.03 -17.19 -6.83
CA LYS A 381 -2.01 -16.81 -7.81
C LYS A 381 -2.36 -17.14 -9.26
N ARG A 382 -3.25 -18.10 -9.48
CA ARG A 382 -3.62 -18.59 -10.83
C ARG A 382 -5.11 -18.43 -11.14
N GLY A 383 -5.86 -17.70 -10.31
CA GLY A 383 -7.28 -17.41 -10.52
C GLY A 383 -7.52 -16.11 -11.30
N GLY A 384 -8.77 -15.66 -11.32
CA GLY A 384 -9.12 -14.35 -11.86
C GLY A 384 -8.87 -14.23 -13.37
N LEU A 385 -8.47 -13.05 -13.84
CA LEU A 385 -8.21 -12.83 -15.28
C LEU A 385 -7.18 -13.80 -15.86
N LEU A 386 -6.13 -14.10 -15.09
CA LEU A 386 -5.12 -15.07 -15.48
C LEU A 386 -5.73 -16.44 -15.85
N SER A 387 -6.69 -16.92 -15.06
CA SER A 387 -7.33 -18.22 -15.32
C SER A 387 -8.18 -18.24 -16.59
N TYR A 388 -8.79 -17.11 -16.94
CA TYR A 388 -9.68 -17.01 -18.09
C TYR A 388 -8.94 -16.70 -19.38
N LEU A 389 -7.89 -15.87 -19.32
CA LEU A 389 -7.24 -15.27 -20.48
C LEU A 389 -5.78 -15.70 -20.66
N GLY A 390 -5.16 -16.32 -19.66
CA GLY A 390 -3.73 -16.60 -19.66
C GLY A 390 -2.85 -15.37 -19.41
N GLU A 391 -3.45 -14.19 -19.22
CA GLU A 391 -2.80 -12.91 -18.95
C GLU A 391 -3.51 -12.20 -17.77
N TRP A 392 -2.75 -11.47 -16.96
CA TRP A 392 -3.23 -10.77 -15.77
C TRP A 392 -2.94 -9.26 -15.79
N ARG A 393 -2.09 -8.81 -16.72
CA ARG A 393 -1.82 -7.40 -16.94
C ARG A 393 -3.05 -6.75 -17.55
N MET A 394 -3.66 -5.84 -16.81
CA MET A 394 -4.87 -5.11 -17.21
C MET A 394 -4.68 -4.21 -18.45
N GLU A 395 -3.44 -4.02 -18.89
CA GLU A 395 -3.06 -3.16 -20.02
C GLU A 395 -3.14 -3.89 -21.36
N GLU A 396 -2.95 -5.21 -21.33
CA GLU A 396 -3.03 -6.15 -22.45
C GLU A 396 -4.47 -6.66 -22.60
#